data_AF-A0A8J7UJ70-F1
#
_entry.id   AF-A0A8J7UJ70-F1
#
_cell.length_a   1.000
_cell.length_b   1.000
_cell.length_c   1.000
_cell.angle_alpha   90.00
_cell.angle_beta   90.00
_cell.angle_gamma   90.00
#
_symmetry.space_group_name_H-M   'P 1'
#
loop_
_entity.id
_entity.type
_entity.pdbx_description
1 polymer ?
#
loop_
_entity_poly.entity_id
_entity_poly.type
_entity_poly.pdbx_seq_one_letter_code
_entity_poly.pdbx_strand_id
1 'polypeptide(L)'
;MNDGPTIRSYTDLLVWQQAMDLAASIHSLTRSWPRDEIYGLTSQVRRAAAAFQNFLKTAQGSLKEAETHLLIAERVRIASAGSIQPALTLSESVGELLQRLVGSLSRSAP
;
A
#
# COMPACT_ATOMS: atom_id res chain seq x y z
N MET A 1 -12.49 24.11 7.53
CA MET A 1 -12.02 23.15 8.55
C MET A 1 -11.91 21.81 7.87
N ASN A 2 -10.68 21.34 7.67
CA ASN A 2 -10.40 20.09 7.00
C ASN A 2 -9.74 19.17 8.03
N ASP A 3 -10.50 18.83 9.08
CA ASP A 3 -10.04 17.93 10.13
C ASP A 3 -10.32 16.50 9.69
N GLY A 4 -9.61 16.07 8.65
CA GLY A 4 -9.51 14.66 8.31
C GLY A 4 -8.84 13.89 9.47
N PRO A 5 -9.12 12.59 9.62
CA PRO A 5 -8.54 11.80 10.70
C PRO A 5 -7.01 11.90 10.67
N THR A 6 -6.42 12.27 11.82
CA THR A 6 -4.96 12.30 11.97
C THR A 6 -4.45 10.86 11.93
N ILE A 7 -3.73 10.52 10.86
CA ILE A 7 -3.14 9.19 10.67
C ILE A 7 -1.89 9.09 11.54
N ARG A 8 -1.95 8.29 12.61
CA ARG A 8 -0.81 8.03 13.52
C ARG A 8 -0.19 6.67 13.24
N SER A 9 -1.01 5.73 12.76
CA SER A 9 -0.67 4.36 12.44
C SER A 9 -1.28 3.95 11.09
N TYR A 10 -0.75 2.89 10.48
CA TYR A 10 -1.36 2.28 9.30
C TYR A 10 -2.78 1.76 9.56
N THR A 11 -3.09 1.43 10.81
CA THR A 11 -4.42 1.00 11.22
C THR A 11 -5.47 2.11 11.11
N ASP A 12 -5.03 3.36 11.09
CA ASP A 12 -5.90 4.52 10.94
C ASP A 12 -6.27 4.76 9.46
N LEU A 13 -5.56 4.11 8.53
CA LEU A 13 -5.84 4.20 7.10
C LEU A 13 -7.15 3.48 6.80
N LEU A 14 -8.15 4.21 6.32
CA LEU A 14 -9.42 3.62 5.88
C LEU A 14 -9.22 2.50 4.85
N VAL A 15 -8.29 2.69 3.91
CA VAL A 15 -7.95 1.67 2.91
C VAL A 15 -7.34 0.41 3.53
N TRP A 16 -6.61 0.54 4.65
CA TRP A 16 -6.10 -0.62 5.38
C TRP A 16 -7.24 -1.39 6.03
N GLN A 17 -8.14 -0.69 6.74
CA GLN A 17 -9.28 -1.31 7.41
C GLN A 17 -10.14 -2.08 6.41
N GLN A 18 -10.50 -1.44 5.30
CA GLN A 18 -11.28 -2.07 4.23
C GLN A 18 -10.55 -3.24 3.56
N ALA A 19 -9.23 -3.14 3.34
CA ALA A 19 -8.46 -4.24 2.77
C ALA A 19 -8.40 -5.46 3.70
N MET A 20 -8.27 -5.24 5.01
CA MET A 20 -8.28 -6.29 6.02
C MET A 20 -9.65 -6.97 6.11
N ASP A 21 -10.73 -6.19 6.14
CA ASP A 21 -12.11 -6.70 6.15
C ASP A 21 -12.41 -7.52 4.89
N LEU A 22 -11.95 -7.04 3.72
CA LEU A 22 -12.09 -7.76 2.47
C LEU A 22 -11.30 -9.08 2.46
N ALA A 23 -10.05 -9.06 2.93
CA ALA A 23 -9.22 -10.27 3.00
C ALA A 23 -9.83 -11.33 3.94
N ALA A 24 -10.29 -10.90 5.14
CA ALA A 24 -10.97 -11.77 6.08
C ALA A 24 -12.27 -12.33 5.50
N SER A 25 -13.05 -11.50 4.80
CA SER A 25 -14.29 -11.90 4.14
C SER A 25 -14.04 -12.91 3.02
N ILE A 26 -13.04 -12.68 2.16
CA ILE A 26 -12.64 -13.63 1.10
C ILE A 26 -12.20 -14.97 1.71
N HIS A 27 -11.41 -14.93 2.79
CA HIS A 27 -10.93 -16.15 3.42
C HIS A 27 -12.08 -16.95 4.07
N SER A 28 -13.00 -16.27 4.75
CA SER A 28 -14.20 -16.87 5.33
C SER A 28 -15.11 -17.47 4.24
N LEU A 29 -15.41 -16.68 3.21
CA LEU A 29 -16.27 -17.07 2.10
C LEU A 29 -15.73 -18.28 1.34
N THR A 30 -14.43 -18.31 1.04
CA THR A 30 -13.82 -19.39 0.28
C THR A 30 -13.66 -20.69 1.07
N ARG A 31 -13.89 -20.70 2.40
CA ARG A 31 -13.79 -21.91 3.23
C ARG A 31 -14.95 -22.88 3.00
N SER A 32 -16.11 -22.38 2.60
CA SER A 32 -17.32 -23.19 2.35
C SER A 32 -17.47 -23.66 0.90
N TRP A 33 -16.52 -23.30 0.01
CA TRP A 33 -16.59 -23.67 -1.39
C TRP A 33 -16.25 -25.16 -1.64
N PRO A 34 -16.76 -25.77 -2.72
CA PRO A 34 -16.46 -27.16 -3.07
C PRO A 34 -14.95 -27.41 -3.20
N ARG A 35 -14.49 -28.61 -2.81
CA ARG A 35 -13.07 -28.98 -2.90
C ARG A 35 -12.52 -28.95 -4.32
N ASP A 36 -13.37 -29.20 -5.31
CA ASP A 36 -12.97 -29.18 -6.73
C ASP A 36 -12.61 -27.76 -7.21
N GLU A 37 -13.09 -26.72 -6.51
CA GLU A 37 -12.77 -25.30 -6.79
C GLU A 37 -11.50 -24.80 -6.09
N ILE A 38 -10.79 -25.65 -5.34
CA ILE A 38 -9.57 -25.27 -4.60
C ILE A 38 -8.54 -24.67 -5.56
N TYR A 39 -8.33 -25.30 -6.72
CA TYR A 39 -7.40 -24.82 -7.73
C TYR A 39 -8.06 -23.86 -8.74
N GLY A 40 -9.39 -23.88 -8.85
CA GLY A 40 -10.20 -23.00 -9.70
C GLY A 40 -10.43 -21.61 -9.09
N LEU A 41 -11.69 -21.31 -8.78
CA LEU A 41 -12.09 -19.98 -8.29
C LEU A 41 -11.45 -19.64 -6.94
N THR A 42 -11.29 -20.61 -6.03
CA THR A 42 -10.70 -20.36 -4.71
C THR A 42 -9.28 -19.80 -4.83
N SER A 43 -8.43 -20.43 -5.65
CA SER A 43 -7.06 -19.97 -5.84
C SER A 43 -7.00 -18.63 -6.57
N GLN A 44 -7.90 -18.39 -7.54
CA GLN A 44 -7.95 -17.13 -8.28
C GLN A 44 -8.33 -15.93 -7.40
N VAL A 45 -9.38 -16.05 -6.58
CA VAL A 45 -9.82 -14.96 -5.70
C VAL A 45 -8.78 -14.67 -4.61
N ARG A 46 -8.17 -15.72 -4.04
CA ARG A 46 -7.07 -15.54 -3.06
C ARG A 46 -5.84 -14.90 -3.69
N ARG A 47 -5.46 -15.28 -4.92
CA ARG A 47 -4.38 -14.61 -5.66
C ARG A 47 -4.70 -13.16 -5.98
N ALA A 48 -5.94 -12.85 -6.35
CA ALA A 48 -6.37 -11.47 -6.59
C ALA A 48 -6.24 -10.61 -5.31
N ALA A 49 -6.62 -11.15 -4.16
CA ALA A 49 -6.38 -10.50 -2.87
C ALA A 49 -4.87 -10.30 -2.59
N ALA A 50 -4.04 -11.30 -2.89
CA ALA A 50 -2.57 -11.19 -2.77
C ALA A 50 -1.96 -10.18 -3.76
N ALA A 51 -2.56 -9.98 -4.94
CA ALA A 51 -2.10 -9.01 -5.93
C ALA A 51 -2.14 -7.57 -5.41
N PHE A 52 -3.00 -7.27 -4.44
CA PHE A 52 -3.01 -5.98 -3.74
C PHE A 52 -1.68 -5.70 -3.04
N GLN A 53 -1.04 -6.71 -2.44
CA GLN A 53 0.29 -6.54 -1.84
C GLN A 53 1.34 -6.18 -2.89
N ASN A 54 1.26 -6.79 -4.08
CA ASN A 54 2.16 -6.46 -5.18
C ASN A 54 1.93 -5.04 -5.69
N PHE A 55 0.67 -4.60 -5.80
CA PHE A 55 0.33 -3.22 -6.15
C PHE A 55 0.94 -2.21 -5.16
N LEU A 56 0.89 -2.49 -3.86
CA LEU A 56 1.50 -1.62 -2.83
C LEU A 56 3.03 -1.56 -2.93
N LYS A 57 3.69 -2.68 -3.25
CA LYS A 57 5.13 -2.71 -3.53
C LYS A 57 5.48 -1.90 -4.78
N THR A 58 4.66 -2.00 -5.84
CA THR A 58 4.82 -1.16 -7.04
C THR A 58 4.70 0.32 -6.68
N ALA A 59 3.68 0.70 -5.89
CA ALA A 59 3.50 2.08 -5.43
C ALA A 59 4.72 2.61 -4.64
N GLN A 60 5.33 1.77 -3.78
CA GLN A 60 6.58 2.13 -3.10
C GLN A 60 7.74 2.36 -4.08
N GLY A 61 7.87 1.52 -5.10
CA GLY A 61 8.87 1.68 -6.16
C GLY A 61 8.71 3.01 -6.90
N SER A 62 7.49 3.31 -7.34
CA SER A 62 7.17 4.59 -8.00
C SER A 62 7.44 5.81 -7.11
N LEU A 63 7.18 5.70 -5.80
CA LEU A 63 7.48 6.76 -4.85
C LEU A 63 8.99 7.03 -4.74
N LYS A 64 9.80 5.96 -4.67
CA LYS A 64 11.27 6.07 -4.62
C LYS A 64 11.88 6.60 -5.92
N GLU A 65 11.26 6.28 -7.05
CA GLU A 65 11.61 6.86 -8.34
C GLU A 65 11.34 8.38 -8.36
N ALA A 66 10.17 8.81 -7.89
CA ALA A 66 9.84 10.23 -7.79
C ALA A 66 10.81 11.00 -6.87
N GLU A 67 11.15 10.46 -5.69
CA GLU A 67 12.18 11.05 -4.80
C GLU A 67 13.51 11.22 -5.52
N THR A 68 13.93 10.19 -6.27
CA THR A 68 15.19 10.21 -7.02
C THR A 68 15.18 11.32 -8.08
N HIS A 69 14.08 11.47 -8.82
CA HIS A 69 13.95 12.53 -9.81
C HIS A 69 13.98 13.93 -9.20
N LEU A 70 13.35 14.15 -8.03
CA LEU A 70 13.40 15.43 -7.32
C LEU A 70 14.84 15.78 -6.90
N LEU A 71 15.58 14.81 -6.37
CA LEU A 71 16.99 14.99 -5.99
C LEU A 71 17.89 15.25 -7.21
N ILE A 72 17.62 14.59 -8.34
CA ILE A 72 18.32 14.86 -9.60
C ILE A 72 18.02 16.28 -10.08
N ALA A 73 16.76 16.70 -10.06
CA ALA A 73 16.33 18.04 -10.49
C ALA A 73 17.03 19.15 -9.68
N GLU A 74 17.25 18.94 -8.39
CA GLU A 74 18.08 19.82 -7.57
C GLU A 74 19.54 19.83 -8.01
N ARG A 75 20.15 18.65 -8.19
CA ARG A 75 21.56 18.53 -8.60
C ARG A 75 21.86 19.17 -9.96
N VAL A 76 20.94 19.06 -10.91
CA VAL A 76 21.07 19.69 -12.23
C VAL A 76 20.57 21.14 -12.25
N ARG A 77 20.23 21.71 -11.09
CA ARG A 77 19.79 23.11 -10.91
C ARG A 77 18.50 23.46 -11.67
N ILE A 78 17.65 22.48 -11.92
CA ILE A 78 16.29 22.68 -12.45
C ILE A 78 15.35 23.13 -11.31
N ALA A 79 15.58 22.64 -10.09
CA ALA A 79 14.83 23.01 -8.89
C ALA A 79 15.79 23.40 -7.75
N SER A 80 15.29 24.16 -6.77
CA SER A 80 16.04 24.48 -5.55
C SER A 80 15.68 23.52 -4.41
N ALA A 81 16.59 23.32 -3.46
CA ALA A 81 16.35 22.56 -2.23
C ALA A 81 15.01 22.94 -1.57
N GLY A 82 14.78 24.24 -1.39
CA GLY A 82 13.57 24.76 -0.76
C GLY A 82 12.29 24.44 -1.54
N SER A 83 12.37 24.36 -2.88
CA SER A 83 11.21 24.04 -3.71
C SER A 83 10.84 22.55 -3.68
N ILE A 84 11.82 21.65 -3.51
CA ILE A 84 11.57 20.19 -3.50
C ILE A 84 11.33 19.63 -2.11
N GLN A 85 11.77 20.31 -1.04
CA GLN A 85 11.69 19.82 0.33
C GLN A 85 10.26 19.44 0.78
N PRO A 86 9.20 20.19 0.47
CA PRO A 86 7.84 19.79 0.82
C PRO A 86 7.43 18.47 0.16
N ALA A 87 7.84 18.25 -1.10
CA ALA A 87 7.54 17.03 -1.83
C ALA A 87 8.31 15.83 -1.26
N LEU A 88 9.59 16.00 -0.87
CA LEU A 88 10.36 14.97 -0.19
C LEU A 88 9.76 14.59 1.17
N THR A 89 9.35 15.58 1.96
CA THR A 89 8.71 15.37 3.28
C THR A 89 7.39 14.60 3.14
N LEU A 90 6.58 14.96 2.13
CA LEU A 90 5.35 14.24 1.84
C LEU A 90 5.65 12.79 1.38
N SER A 91 6.68 12.62 0.56
CA SER A 91 7.10 11.31 0.08
C SER A 91 7.54 10.39 1.22
N GLU A 92 8.31 10.89 2.19
CA GLU A 92 8.70 10.13 3.39
C GLU A 92 7.46 9.68 4.18
N SER A 93 6.52 10.60 4.43
CA SER A 93 5.28 10.27 5.13
C SER A 93 4.46 9.20 4.40
N VAL A 94 4.30 9.31 3.08
CA VAL A 94 3.60 8.29 2.26
C VAL A 94 4.35 6.96 2.29
N GLY A 95 5.69 6.99 2.22
CA GLY A 95 6.53 5.81 2.27
C GLY A 95 6.37 5.03 3.58
N GLU A 96 6.34 5.72 4.71
CA GLU A 96 6.06 5.10 6.02
C GLU A 96 4.69 4.43 6.06
N LEU A 97 3.66 5.13 5.57
CA LEU A 97 2.29 4.58 5.53
C LEU A 97 2.21 3.33 4.67
N LEU A 98 2.83 3.35 3.49
CA LEU A 98 2.90 2.18 2.60
C LEU A 98 3.67 1.02 3.25
N GLN A 99 4.82 1.27 3.87
CA GLN A 99 5.62 0.22 4.54
C GLN A 99 4.86 -0.45 5.66
N ARG A 100 4.20 0.36 6.49
CA ARG A 100 3.40 -0.14 7.61
C ARG A 100 2.18 -0.94 7.11
N LEU A 101 1.50 -0.47 6.05
CA LEU A 101 0.41 -1.19 5.37
C LEU A 101 0.89 -2.52 4.79
N VAL A 102 2.00 -2.57 4.04
CA VAL A 102 2.57 -3.82 3.50
C VAL A 102 2.93 -4.80 4.62
N GLY A 103 3.62 -4.34 5.67
CA GLY A 103 4.03 -5.20 6.77
C GLY A 103 2.87 -5.82 7.53
N SER A 104 1.72 -5.15 7.58
CA SER A 104 0.50 -5.68 8.20
C SER A 104 -0.18 -6.77 7.36
N LEU A 105 -0.24 -6.59 6.04
CA LEU A 105 -0.82 -7.56 5.12
C LEU A 105 0.01 -8.84 5.06
N SER A 106 1.34 -8.75 5.19
CA SER A 106 2.21 -9.93 5.26
C SER A 106 2.04 -10.74 6.55
N ARG A 107 1.58 -10.14 7.65
CA ARG A 107 1.29 -10.85 8.91
C ARG A 107 -0.10 -11.49 8.95
N SER A 108 -1.03 -11.01 8.13
CA SER A 108 -2.41 -11.50 8.08
C SER A 108 -2.65 -12.53 6.97
N ALA A 109 -1.65 -12.79 6.12
CA ALA A 109 -1.66 -13.90 5.18
C ALA A 109 -1.30 -15.20 5.94
N PRO A 110 -2.15 -16.25 5.90
CA PRO A 110 -1.82 -17.57 6.45
C PRO A 110 -0.69 -18.26 5.66
#